data_AF-A0A1Z1MI20-F1
#
_entry.id   AF-A0A1Z1MI20-F1
#
_cell.length_a   1.000
_cell.length_b   1.000
_cell.length_c   1.000
_cell.angle_alpha   90.00
_cell.angle_beta   90.00
_cell.angle_gamma   90.00
#
_symmetry.space_group_name_H-M   'P 1'
#
loop_
_entity.id
_entity.type
_entity.pdbx_description
1 polymer ?
#
loop_
_entity_poly.entity_id
_entity_poly.type
_entity_poly.pdbx_seq_one_letter_code
_entity_poly.pdbx_strand_id
1 'polypeptide(L)' 'MKTSSIITRKRKNGFLSRMKTSKGKMVISLRRKKKRKRLTTI' A
#
# COMPACT_ATOMS: atom_id res chain seq x y z
N MET A 1 14.41 8.34 -16.66
CA MET A 1 13.52 8.20 -15.47
C MET A 1 13.95 6.96 -14.69
N LYS A 2 14.47 7.09 -13.45
CA LYS A 2 14.88 5.91 -12.68
C LYS A 2 13.65 5.06 -12.34
N THR A 3 13.52 3.89 -12.94
CA THR A 3 12.43 2.95 -12.67
C THR A 3 12.68 2.26 -11.34
N SER A 4 11.78 2.42 -10.38
CA SER A 4 11.85 1.67 -9.12
C SER A 4 11.62 0.18 -9.38
N SER A 5 12.52 -0.66 -8.87
CA SER A 5 12.42 -2.11 -8.96
C SER A 5 11.14 -2.63 -8.28
N ILE A 6 10.65 -3.79 -8.70
CA ILE A 6 9.44 -4.41 -8.11
C ILE A 6 9.61 -4.60 -6.60
N ILE A 7 10.82 -4.97 -6.16
CA ILE A 7 11.16 -5.18 -4.75
C ILE A 7 11.06 -3.87 -3.96
N THR A 8 11.64 -2.78 -4.45
CA THR A 8 11.59 -1.48 -3.76
C THR A 8 10.16 -0.96 -3.66
N ARG A 9 9.33 -1.20 -4.69
CA ARG A 9 7.90 -0.90 -4.67
C ARG A 9 7.21 -1.70 -3.56
N LYS A 10 7.39 -3.03 -3.51
CA LYS A 10 6.77 -3.93 -2.51
C LYS A 10 7.08 -3.49 -1.09
N ARG A 11 8.35 -3.15 -0.80
CA ARG A 11 8.78 -2.67 0.52
C ARG A 11 8.13 -1.34 0.90
N LYS A 12 8.00 -0.40 -0.03
CA LYS A 12 7.46 0.95 0.24
C LYS A 12 5.92 0.99 0.31
N ASN A 13 5.24 0.31 -0.62
CA ASN A 13 3.80 0.49 -0.85
C ASN A 13 2.97 -0.80 -0.71
N GLY A 14 3.61 -1.94 -0.48
CA GLY A 14 2.92 -3.23 -0.36
C GLY A 14 2.01 -3.32 0.88
N PHE A 15 1.07 -4.26 0.83
CA PHE A 15 0.05 -4.41 1.88
C PHE A 15 0.66 -4.62 3.26
N LEU A 16 1.63 -5.53 3.39
CA LEU A 16 2.32 -5.78 4.66
C LEU A 16 3.02 -4.53 5.20
N SER A 17 3.61 -3.70 4.32
CA SER A 17 4.24 -2.44 4.73
C SER A 17 3.21 -1.45 5.30
N ARG A 18 2.00 -1.40 4.71
CA ARG A 18 0.90 -0.58 5.25
C ARG A 18 0.39 -1.07 6.60
N MET A 19 0.40 -2.38 6.84
CA MET A 19 -0.10 -2.94 8.11
C MET A 19 0.84 -2.72 9.30
N LYS A 20 2.10 -2.34 9.09
CA LYS A 20 3.08 -2.10 10.16
C LYS A 20 2.76 -0.87 11.02
N THR A 21 2.20 0.19 10.44
CA THR A 21 1.99 1.47 11.14
C THR A 21 0.51 1.78 11.30
N SER A 22 0.16 2.51 12.36
CA SER A 22 -1.23 2.96 12.61
C SER A 22 -1.78 3.77 11.42
N LYS A 23 -1.00 4.71 10.89
CA LYS A 23 -1.33 5.49 9.70
C LYS A 23 -1.54 4.62 8.46
N GLY A 24 -0.70 3.59 8.26
CA GLY A 24 -0.85 2.68 7.13
C GLY A 24 -2.11 1.80 7.22
N LYS A 25 -2.46 1.31 8.43
CA LYS A 25 -3.74 0.62 8.69
C LYS A 25 -4.93 1.52 8.38
N MET A 26 -4.87 2.79 8.78
CA MET A 26 -5.91 3.78 8.47
C MET A 26 -6.10 3.96 6.97
N VAL A 27 -5.02 4.05 6.18
CA VAL A 27 -5.10 4.12 4.71
C VAL A 27 -5.84 2.91 4.13
N ILE A 28 -5.53 1.70 4.59
CA ILE A 28 -6.22 0.48 4.14
C ILE A 28 -7.70 0.50 4.52
N SER A 29 -8.03 0.92 5.74
CA SER A 29 -9.41 1.05 6.22
C SER A 29 -10.22 2.02 5.34
N LEU A 30 -9.67 3.21 5.05
CA LEU A 30 -10.32 4.20 4.19
C LEU A 30 -10.53 3.67 2.76
N ARG A 31 -9.57 2.92 2.21
CA ARG A 31 -9.71 2.30 0.88
C ARG A 31 -10.75 1.19 0.84
N ARG A 32 -10.89 0.41 1.92
CA ARG A 32 -11.96 -0.58 2.09
C ARG A 32 -13.32 0.11 2.20
N LYS A 33 -13.44 1.18 3.01
CA LYS A 33 -14.67 1.99 3.12
C LYS A 33 -15.11 2.56 1.77
N LYS A 34 -14.15 3.04 0.97
CA LYS A 34 -14.39 3.50 -0.41
C LYS A 34 -14.58 2.37 -1.43
N LYS A 35 -14.55 1.11 -1.01
CA LYS A 35 -14.71 -0.08 -1.87
C LYS A 35 -13.80 -0.07 -3.09
N ARG A 36 -12.53 0.35 -2.91
CA ARG A 36 -11.54 0.34 -3.99
C ARG A 36 -11.27 -1.11 -4.42
N LYS A 37 -11.36 -1.39 -5.73
CA LYS A 37 -11.02 -2.71 -6.31
C LYS A 37 -9.63 -3.23 -5.91
N ARG A 38 -8.66 -2.33 -5.70
CA ARG A 38 -7.32 -2.64 -5.20
C ARG A 38 -6.95 -1.76 -4.01
N LEU A 39 -6.48 -2.37 -2.93
CA LEU A 39 -6.08 -1.66 -1.70
C LEU A 39 -4.65 -1.14 -1.77
N THR A 40 -3.79 -1.76 -2.57
CA THR A 40 -2.42 -1.32 -2.85
C THR A 40 -2.16 -1.26 -4.36
N THR A 41 -1.11 -0.55 -4.76
CA THR A 41 -0.72 -0.34 -6.16
C THR A 41 0.17 -1.45 -6.72
N ILE A 42 0.39 -2.51 -5.94
CA ILE A 42 1.26 -3.65 -6.22
C ILE A 42 0.42 -4.90 -6.05
#